data_AF-B6BV49-F1
#
_entry.id   AF-B6BV49-F1
#
_cell.length_a   1.000
_cell.length_b   1.000
_cell.length_c   1.000
_cell.angle_alpha   90.00
_cell.angle_beta   90.00
_cell.angle_gamma   90.00
#
_symmetry.space_group_name_H-M   'P 1'
#
loop_
_entity.id
_entity.type
_entity.pdbx_description
1 polymer ?
#
loop_
_entity_poly.entity_id
_entity_poly.type
_entity_poly.pdbx_seq_one_letter_code
_entity_poly.pdbx_strand_id
1 'polypeptide(L)' 'MREKIKLESTAGTGHFYTTTKNKKTMPDKMEIKKFDPKARKHVIYKENKIK' A
#
# COMPACT_ATOMS: atom_id res chain seq x y z
N MET A 1 2.85 12.15 14.43
CA MET A 1 3.96 12.10 13.46
C MET A 1 3.50 11.23 12.31
N ARG A 2 3.57 11.71 11.06
CA ARG A 2 3.20 10.90 9.88
C ARG A 2 4.44 10.16 9.41
N GLU A 3 4.31 8.86 9.23
CA GLU A 3 5.38 8.00 8.73
C GLU A 3 5.09 7.60 7.29
N LYS A 4 6.13 7.45 6.48
CA LYS A 4 5.98 6.90 5.13
C LYS A 4 5.75 5.40 5.22
N ILE A 5 4.77 4.91 4.47
CA ILE A 5 4.45 3.50 4.31
C ILE A 5 4.43 3.15 2.82
N LYS A 6 4.68 1.88 2.50
CA LYS A 6 4.52 1.36 1.14
C LYS A 6 3.23 0.56 1.06
N LEU A 7 2.53 0.67 -0.06
CA LEU A 7 1.35 -0.10 -0.42
C LEU A 7 1.78 -1.04 -1.53
N GLU A 8 1.81 -2.34 -1.26
CA GLU A 8 2.29 -3.37 -2.17
C GLU A 8 1.13 -4.08 -2.86
N SER A 9 1.21 -4.24 -4.17
CA SER A 9 0.18 -4.90 -4.98
C SER A 9 0.08 -6.38 -4.61
N THR A 10 -1.14 -6.87 -4.33
CA THR A 10 -1.37 -8.31 -4.12
C THR A 10 -1.31 -9.12 -5.42
N ALA A 11 -1.16 -8.48 -6.58
CA ALA A 11 -1.06 -9.17 -7.87
C ALA A 11 0.32 -9.77 -8.15
N GLY A 12 1.29 -9.62 -7.24
CA GLY A 12 2.63 -10.20 -7.39
C GLY A 12 3.48 -9.55 -8.48
N THR A 13 3.08 -8.38 -8.98
CA THR A 13 3.77 -7.65 -10.06
C THR A 13 4.98 -6.84 -9.59
N GLY A 14 5.20 -6.79 -8.26
CA GLY A 14 6.21 -5.95 -7.61
C GLY A 14 5.92 -4.44 -7.71
N HIS A 15 4.73 -4.04 -8.17
CA HIS A 15 4.33 -2.63 -8.16
C HIS A 15 3.93 -2.20 -6.75
N PHE A 16 4.38 -1.01 -6.35
CA PHE A 16 4.01 -0.43 -5.07
C PHE A 16 3.76 1.08 -5.20
N TYR A 17 2.90 1.58 -4.30
CA TYR A 17 2.73 3.01 -4.07
C TYR A 17 3.38 3.39 -2.75
N THR A 18 3.77 4.65 -2.63
CA THR A 18 4.19 5.23 -1.35
C THR A 18 3.10 6.17 -0.87
N THR A 19 2.82 6.14 0.43
CA THR A 19 1.91 7.09 1.07
C THR A 19 2.40 7.40 2.47
N THR A 20 1.79 8.38 3.13
CA THR A 20 2.06 8.70 4.53
C THR A 20 0.87 8.30 5.38
N LYS A 21 1.14 7.73 6.55
CA LYS A 21 0.11 7.31 7.51
C LYS A 21 0.51 7.71 8.91
N ASN A 22 -0.48 8.09 9.70
CA ASN A 22 -0.29 8.31 11.14
C ASN A 22 -0.59 7.01 11.89
N LYS A 23 0.46 6.29 12.30
CA LYS A 23 0.33 5.02 13.04
C LYS A 23 -0.33 5.17 14.41
N LYS A 24 -0.34 6.38 15.00
CA LYS A 24 -0.98 6.64 16.30
C LYS A 24 -2.50 6.63 16.22
N THR A 25 -3.07 7.18 15.14
CA THR A 25 -4.53 7.27 14.96
C THR A 25 -5.11 6.08 14.19
N MET A 26 -4.29 5.41 13.37
CA MET A 26 -4.70 4.24 12.60
C MET A 26 -3.70 3.10 12.81
N PRO A 27 -3.90 2.24 13.83
CA PRO A 27 -3.03 1.12 14.12
C PRO A 27 -3.16 -0.04 13.12
N ASP A 28 -4.36 -0.25 12.55
CA ASP A 28 -4.65 -1.39 11.68
C ASP A 28 -4.01 -1.27 10.30
N LYS A 29 -3.65 -2.41 9.68
CA LYS A 29 -3.06 -2.43 8.34
C LYS A 29 -4.05 -1.88 7.30
N MET A 30 -3.57 -0.92 6.50
CA MET A 30 -4.39 -0.33 5.46
C MET A 30 -4.47 -1.25 4.23
N GLU A 31 -5.69 -1.51 3.77
CA GLU A 31 -5.96 -2.21 2.51
C GLU A 31 -6.77 -1.31 1.58
N ILE A 32 -6.24 -1.05 0.38
CA ILE A 32 -6.88 -0.15 -0.58
C ILE A 32 -6.92 -0.83 -1.94
N LYS A 33 -8.07 -0.80 -2.62
CA LYS A 33 -8.13 -1.18 -4.04
C LYS A 33 -7.54 -0.06 -4.89
N LYS A 34 -6.45 -0.34 -5.60
CA LYS A 34 -5.86 0.58 -6.58
C LYS A 34 -5.58 -0.15 -7.89
N PHE A 35 -5.41 0.63 -8.94
CA PHE A 35 -5.00 0.11 -10.23
C PHE A 35 -3.55 -0.37 -10.17
N ASP A 36 -3.29 -1.58 -10.64
CA ASP A 36 -1.95 -2.06 -10.93
C ASP A 36 -1.66 -1.90 -12.42
N PRO A 37 -0.69 -1.06 -12.83
CA PRO A 37 -0.39 -0.82 -14.23
C PRO A 37 0.22 -2.05 -14.94
N LYS A 38 0.85 -2.97 -14.20
CA LYS A 38 1.44 -4.20 -14.76
C LYS A 38 0.38 -5.27 -14.98
N ALA A 39 -0.52 -5.45 -14.00
CA ALA A 39 -1.64 -6.39 -14.13
C ALA A 39 -2.83 -5.81 -14.94
N ARG A 40 -2.84 -4.50 -15.19
CA ARG A 40 -3.90 -3.72 -15.85
C ARG A 40 -5.28 -3.92 -15.22
N LYS A 41 -5.34 -4.12 -13.90
CA LYS A 41 -6.57 -4.38 -13.15
C LYS A 41 -6.53 -3.67 -11.80
N HIS A 42 -7.70 -3.40 -11.24
CA HIS A 42 -7.81 -2.96 -9.86
C HIS A 42 -7.63 -4.14 -8.93
N VAL A 43 -6.60 -4.06 -8.09
CA VAL A 43 -6.23 -5.11 -7.14
C VAL A 43 -6.09 -4.49 -5.76
N ILE A 44 -6.11 -5.34 -4.74
CA ILE A 44 -5.93 -4.90 -3.37
C ILE A 44 -4.45 -4.58 -3.17
N TYR A 45 -4.17 -3.47 -2.51
CA TYR A 45 -2.85 -3.10 -2.07
C TYR A 45 -2.80 -3.20 -0.57
N LYS A 46 -1.76 -3.86 -0.05
CA LYS A 46 -1.56 -4.06 1.38
C LYS A 46 -0.44 -3.17 1.89
N GLU A 47 -0.65 -2.60 3.06
CA GLU A 47 0.37 -1.85 3.77
C GLU A 47 1.56 -2.73 4.15
N ASN A 48 2.75 -2.27 3.81
CA ASN A 48 4.01 -2.88 4.16
C ASN A 48 5.00 -1.78 4.62
N LYS A 49 6.03 -2.14 5.40
CA LYS A 49 6.99 -1.16 5.93
C LYS A 49 8.00 -0.74 4.86
N ILE A 50 8.25 0.56 4.75
CA ILE A 50 9.46 1.05 4.06
C ILE A 50 10.64 0.63 4.94
N LYS A 51 11.63 -0.03 4.33
CA LYS A 51 12.87 -0.44 5.00
C LYS A 51 13.81 0.76 5.03
#